data_AF-A0A357BWT3-F1
#
_entry.id   AF-A0A357BWT3-F1
#
_cell.length_a   1.000
_cell.length_b   1.000
_cell.length_c   1.000
_cell.angle_alpha   90.00
_cell.angle_beta   90.00
_cell.angle_gamma   90.00
#
_symmetry.space_group_name_H-M   'P 1'
#
loop_
_entity.id
_entity.type
_entity.pdbx_description
1 polymer ?
#
loop_
_entity_poly.entity_id
_entity_poly.type
_entity_poly.pdbx_seq_one_letter_code
_entity_poly.pdbx_strand_id
1 'polypeptide(L)'
;MIYDFSIFNDARWASDSRLDFTVAVCDEGQGKVGFVFQNSSLISSSITAVYFDDDSLLKSVRDISSGPGVKFSAGANPGSLPGGNNLDPAFAKKPFFAADSDSPTSKNGINPGEWLKITFNLNAGENFDSVIKQITAASSRIGLHIQSLPKDDSVSAINNTTCVPEPATVAILSLSGLLAIWKRRK
;
A
#
# COMPACT_ATOMS: atom_id res chain seq x y z
N MET A 1 -5.63 -7.92 5.66
CA MET A 1 -4.32 -8.59 5.47
C MET A 1 -3.30 -7.54 5.09
N ILE A 2 -2.06 -7.63 5.57
CA ILE A 2 -1.01 -6.62 5.31
C ILE A 2 0.05 -7.22 4.39
N TYR A 3 0.51 -6.45 3.41
CA TYR A 3 1.58 -6.81 2.48
C TYR A 3 2.64 -5.71 2.47
N ASP A 4 3.91 -6.12 2.48
CA ASP A 4 5.04 -5.22 2.28
C ASP A 4 5.29 -4.96 0.79
N PHE A 5 6.05 -3.91 0.48
CA PHE A 5 6.52 -3.62 -0.87
C PHE A 5 8.01 -3.91 -1.03
N SER A 6 8.38 -4.49 -2.18
CA SER A 6 9.76 -4.70 -2.59
C SER A 6 10.13 -3.71 -3.69
N ILE A 7 11.20 -2.92 -3.47
CA ILE A 7 11.79 -2.06 -4.50
C ILE A 7 12.54 -2.93 -5.51
N PHE A 8 12.27 -2.73 -6.80
CA PHE A 8 12.80 -3.60 -7.85
C PHE A 8 13.80 -2.91 -8.80
N ASN A 9 13.87 -1.58 -8.80
CA ASN A 9 14.66 -0.81 -9.77
C ASN A 9 15.94 -0.17 -9.19
N ASP A 10 16.21 -0.31 -7.89
CA ASP A 10 17.47 0.11 -7.26
C ASP A 10 17.83 -0.79 -6.08
N ALA A 11 18.92 -1.55 -6.20
CA ALA A 11 19.35 -2.50 -5.18
C ALA A 11 19.80 -1.85 -3.86
N ARG A 12 20.25 -0.58 -3.91
CA ARG A 12 20.70 0.16 -2.72
C ARG A 12 19.51 0.46 -1.83
N TRP A 13 18.43 0.96 -2.43
CA TRP A 13 17.18 1.26 -1.72
C TRP A 13 16.41 -0.01 -1.37
N ALA A 14 16.45 -1.04 -2.22
CA ALA A 14 15.81 -2.33 -1.94
C ALA A 14 16.38 -3.07 -0.71
N SER A 15 17.63 -2.80 -0.34
CA SER A 15 18.27 -3.40 0.83
C SER A 15 18.28 -2.49 2.07
N ASP A 16 17.70 -1.29 1.98
CA ASP A 16 17.67 -0.33 3.08
C ASP A 16 16.51 -0.63 4.04
N SER A 17 16.82 -1.22 5.19
CA SER A 17 15.83 -1.58 6.21
C SER A 17 15.16 -0.39 6.90
N ARG A 18 15.54 0.85 6.54
CA ARG A 18 14.88 2.07 7.04
C ARG A 18 13.70 2.47 6.16
N LEU A 19 13.55 1.88 4.98
CA LEU A 19 12.36 2.06 4.15
C LEU A 19 11.33 0.99 4.51
N ASP A 20 10.13 1.44 4.84
CA ASP A 20 9.02 0.57 5.24
C ASP A 20 7.73 1.10 4.62
N PHE A 21 7.21 0.35 3.66
CA PHE A 21 5.99 0.66 2.94
C PHE A 21 5.08 -0.56 2.96
N THR A 22 3.83 -0.35 3.34
CA THR A 22 2.86 -1.44 3.46
C THR A 22 1.52 -1.07 2.85
N VAL A 23 0.76 -2.10 2.48
CA VAL A 23 -0.65 -1.98 2.14
C VAL A 23 -1.47 -2.96 2.96
N ALA A 24 -2.41 -2.45 3.73
CA ALA A 24 -3.44 -3.24 4.37
C ALA A 24 -4.65 -3.36 3.45
N VAL A 25 -5.03 -4.58 3.11
CA VAL A 25 -6.23 -4.91 2.35
C VAL A 25 -7.35 -5.28 3.33
N CYS A 26 -8.42 -4.49 3.32
CA CYS A 26 -9.53 -4.54 4.27
C CYS A 26 -10.83 -4.91 3.56
N ASP A 27 -11.61 -5.81 4.16
CA ASP A 27 -12.99 -6.07 3.71
C ASP A 27 -13.88 -4.91 4.20
N GLU A 28 -14.44 -4.16 3.26
CA GLU A 28 -15.33 -3.04 3.55
C GLU A 28 -16.81 -3.44 3.41
N GLY A 29 -17.06 -4.73 3.15
CA GLY A 29 -18.38 -5.32 2.98
C GLY A 29 -19.13 -4.84 1.73
N GLN A 30 -20.22 -5.54 1.42
CA GLN A 30 -21.12 -5.19 0.30
C GLN A 30 -20.39 -5.04 -1.04
N GLY A 31 -19.45 -5.95 -1.33
CA GLY A 31 -18.67 -5.92 -2.58
C GLY A 31 -17.70 -4.75 -2.67
N LYS A 32 -17.12 -4.31 -1.54
CA LYS A 32 -16.09 -3.27 -1.50
C LYS A 32 -14.83 -3.79 -0.83
N VAL A 33 -13.69 -3.26 -1.27
CA VAL A 33 -12.39 -3.54 -0.68
C VAL A 33 -11.63 -2.23 -0.47
N GLY A 34 -10.96 -2.11 0.67
CA GLY A 34 -10.12 -0.98 1.03
C GLY A 34 -8.65 -1.35 0.94
N PHE A 35 -7.84 -0.47 0.34
CA PHE A 35 -6.38 -0.55 0.34
C PHE A 35 -5.82 0.62 1.13
N VAL A 36 -5.24 0.35 2.29
CA VAL A 36 -4.65 1.36 3.17
C VAL A 36 -3.13 1.30 3.02
N PHE A 37 -2.59 2.28 2.32
CA PHE A 37 -1.17 2.48 2.14
C PHE A 37 -0.59 3.25 3.33
N GLN A 38 0.55 2.79 3.84
CA GLN A 38 1.27 3.44 4.92
C GLN A 38 2.75 3.55 4.57
N ASN A 39 3.36 4.66 4.99
CA ASN A 39 4.80 4.84 4.95
C ASN A 39 5.31 4.94 6.39
N SER A 40 6.02 3.92 6.85
CA SER A 40 6.60 3.84 8.20
C SER A 40 8.12 4.03 8.18
N SER A 41 8.66 4.56 7.08
CA SER A 41 10.10 4.71 6.87
C SER A 41 10.77 5.61 7.91
N LEU A 42 12.02 5.32 8.26
CA LEU A 42 12.83 6.11 9.20
C LEU A 42 13.66 7.20 8.52
N ILE A 43 13.55 7.30 7.19
CA ILE A 43 14.24 8.30 6.36
C ILE A 43 13.25 8.99 5.43
N SER A 44 13.69 10.12 4.88
CA SER A 44 12.93 10.86 3.87
C SER A 44 12.52 9.94 2.72
N SER A 45 11.22 9.88 2.47
CA SER A 45 10.59 9.13 1.39
C SER A 45 9.14 9.60 1.28
N SER A 46 8.58 9.63 0.08
CA SER A 46 7.19 9.99 -0.13
C SER A 46 6.60 9.07 -1.19
N ILE A 47 5.55 8.31 -0.86
CA ILE A 47 4.78 7.59 -1.87
C ILE A 47 3.96 8.64 -2.61
N THR A 48 4.28 8.88 -3.87
CA THR A 48 3.61 9.94 -4.65
C THR A 48 2.59 9.39 -5.63
N ALA A 49 2.72 8.14 -6.04
CA ALA A 49 1.71 7.50 -6.87
C ALA A 49 1.52 6.03 -6.49
N VAL A 50 0.29 5.56 -6.64
CA VAL A 50 -0.14 4.17 -6.47
C VAL A 50 -0.78 3.67 -7.75
N TYR A 51 -0.46 2.45 -8.13
CA TYR A 51 -0.90 1.83 -9.39
C TYR A 51 -1.47 0.45 -9.10
N PHE A 52 -2.57 0.10 -9.77
CA PHE A 52 -3.21 -1.21 -9.69
C PHE A 52 -3.15 -1.87 -11.06
N ASP A 53 -2.34 -2.92 -11.15
CA ASP A 53 -2.32 -3.84 -12.28
C ASP A 53 -3.33 -4.95 -11.99
N ASP A 54 -4.58 -4.64 -12.31
CA ASP A 54 -5.77 -5.47 -12.12
C ASP A 54 -6.70 -5.25 -13.32
N ASP A 55 -7.23 -6.29 -13.95
CA ASP A 55 -8.11 -6.15 -15.12
C ASP A 55 -9.48 -6.80 -14.93
N SER A 56 -9.73 -7.41 -13.77
CA SER A 56 -10.88 -8.31 -13.57
C SER A 56 -11.60 -8.15 -12.23
N LEU A 57 -10.94 -7.66 -11.16
CA LEU A 57 -11.55 -7.59 -9.83
C LEU A 57 -12.14 -6.23 -9.53
N LEU A 58 -11.35 -5.18 -9.75
CA LEU A 58 -11.68 -3.83 -9.35
C LEU A 58 -12.60 -3.21 -10.41
N LYS A 59 -13.76 -2.71 -10.00
CA LYS A 59 -14.74 -2.11 -10.92
C LYS A 59 -14.55 -0.61 -11.06
N SER A 60 -14.46 0.09 -9.93
CA SER A 60 -14.32 1.54 -9.88
C SER A 60 -13.84 2.01 -8.51
N VAL A 61 -13.11 3.11 -8.49
CA VAL A 61 -12.79 3.83 -7.25
C VAL A 61 -14.10 4.34 -6.65
N ARG A 62 -14.39 3.94 -5.41
CA ARG A 62 -15.54 4.39 -4.63
C ARG A 62 -15.20 5.62 -3.80
N ASP A 63 -14.04 5.62 -3.18
CA ASP A 63 -13.60 6.67 -2.25
C ASP A 63 -12.07 6.72 -2.19
N ILE A 64 -11.54 7.92 -2.00
CA ILE A 64 -10.13 8.17 -1.67
C ILE A 64 -10.16 9.01 -0.40
N SER A 65 -9.67 8.45 0.69
CA SER A 65 -9.57 9.12 1.99
C SER A 65 -8.14 9.04 2.50
N SER A 66 -7.70 10.03 3.26
CA SER A 66 -6.29 10.15 3.63
C SER A 66 -6.11 10.81 4.99
N GLY A 67 -4.91 10.65 5.56
CA GLY A 67 -4.49 11.39 6.74
C GLY A 67 -4.24 12.88 6.44
N PRO A 68 -4.06 13.73 7.48
CA PRO A 68 -3.64 15.11 7.29
C PRO A 68 -2.34 15.18 6.47
N GLY A 69 -2.21 16.17 5.58
CA GLY A 69 -1.02 16.35 4.74
C GLY A 69 -1.08 15.60 3.41
N VAL A 70 -1.76 14.46 3.35
CA VAL A 70 -1.86 13.62 2.15
C VAL A 70 -3.03 14.06 1.26
N LYS A 71 -2.79 14.30 -0.02
CA LYS A 71 -3.83 14.64 -1.01
C LYS A 71 -3.61 13.88 -2.31
N PHE A 72 -4.55 13.03 -2.68
CA PHE A 72 -4.47 12.19 -3.86
C PHE A 72 -5.72 12.35 -4.74
N SER A 73 -5.49 12.33 -6.04
CA SER A 73 -6.52 12.32 -7.06
C SER A 73 -6.39 11.07 -7.94
N ALA A 74 -7.49 10.66 -8.57
CA ALA A 74 -7.47 9.55 -9.53
C ALA A 74 -6.67 9.92 -10.79
N GLY A 75 -5.99 8.92 -11.36
CA GLY A 75 -5.00 9.09 -12.43
C GLY A 75 -3.59 9.30 -11.87
N ALA A 76 -2.58 9.09 -12.70
CA ALA A 76 -1.19 9.34 -12.34
C ALA A 76 -0.37 9.89 -13.50
N ASN A 77 0.65 10.68 -13.18
CA ASN A 77 1.64 11.16 -14.15
C ASN A 77 3.07 10.92 -13.61
N PRO A 78 3.81 9.94 -14.15
CA PRO A 78 3.51 9.17 -15.35
C PRO A 78 2.36 8.18 -15.16
N GLY A 79 1.59 7.96 -16.23
CA GLY A 79 0.44 7.05 -16.23
C GLY A 79 0.81 5.56 -16.16
N SER A 80 2.10 5.24 -16.08
CA SER A 80 2.63 3.88 -15.99
C SER A 80 3.62 3.83 -14.83
N LEU A 81 3.70 2.71 -14.12
CA LEU A 81 4.69 2.50 -13.07
C LEU A 81 6.11 2.60 -13.65
N PRO A 82 6.96 3.54 -13.19
CA PRO A 82 8.30 3.71 -13.74
C PRO A 82 9.15 2.46 -13.55
N GLY A 83 9.78 1.99 -14.63
CA GLY A 83 10.55 0.75 -14.65
C GLY A 83 9.71 -0.55 -14.63
N GLY A 84 8.38 -0.47 -14.50
CA GLY A 84 7.51 -1.65 -14.42
C GLY A 84 7.53 -2.52 -15.68
N ASN A 85 7.94 -1.96 -16.83
CA ASN A 85 8.15 -2.69 -18.08
C ASN A 85 9.36 -3.65 -18.06
N ASN A 86 10.23 -3.55 -17.04
CA ASN A 86 11.39 -4.43 -16.88
C ASN A 86 11.11 -5.63 -15.95
N LEU A 87 9.92 -5.71 -15.37
CA LEU A 87 9.49 -6.87 -14.55
C LEU A 87 9.11 -8.07 -15.44
N ASP A 88 9.11 -9.26 -14.85
CA ASP A 88 8.63 -10.49 -15.48
C ASP A 88 7.57 -11.18 -14.57
N PRO A 89 6.28 -11.18 -14.96
CA PRO A 89 5.71 -10.49 -16.12
C PRO A 89 5.79 -8.97 -15.98
N ALA A 90 5.79 -8.23 -17.09
CA ALA A 90 5.80 -6.77 -17.06
C ALA A 90 4.59 -6.22 -16.31
N PHE A 91 4.77 -5.17 -15.51
CA PHE A 91 3.64 -4.41 -14.94
C PHE A 91 2.92 -3.67 -16.06
N ALA A 92 1.58 -3.72 -16.09
CA ALA A 92 0.82 -3.17 -17.21
C ALA A 92 1.28 -1.75 -17.59
N LYS A 93 1.53 -1.55 -18.90
CA LYS A 93 1.94 -0.24 -19.44
C LYS A 93 0.90 0.84 -19.18
N LYS A 94 -0.37 0.46 -18.98
CA LYS A 94 -1.40 1.34 -18.45
C LYS A 94 -2.15 0.55 -17.39
N PRO A 95 -1.86 0.80 -16.11
CA PRO A 95 -2.61 0.17 -15.03
C PRO A 95 -4.07 0.60 -15.15
N PHE A 96 -4.95 -0.30 -14.74
CA PHE A 96 -6.38 -0.08 -14.85
C PHE A 96 -6.85 1.03 -13.92
N PHE A 97 -6.23 1.10 -12.72
CA PHE A 97 -6.37 2.24 -11.83
C PHE A 97 -5.02 2.77 -11.39
N ALA A 98 -4.95 4.08 -11.25
CA ALA A 98 -3.84 4.76 -10.61
C ALA A 98 -4.37 5.96 -9.82
N ALA A 99 -3.62 6.38 -8.81
CA ALA A 99 -3.84 7.63 -8.11
C ALA A 99 -2.50 8.28 -7.80
N ASP A 100 -2.46 9.61 -7.82
CA ASP A 100 -1.26 10.41 -7.68
C ASP A 100 -1.52 11.58 -6.75
N SER A 101 -0.47 11.95 -6.04
CA SER A 101 -0.46 13.08 -5.12
C SER A 101 -0.62 14.41 -5.85
N ASP A 102 -1.52 15.26 -5.34
CA ASP A 102 -1.76 16.57 -5.91
C ASP A 102 -0.52 17.46 -5.78
N SER A 103 -0.37 18.45 -6.66
CA SER A 103 0.73 19.40 -6.56
C SER A 103 0.69 20.22 -5.26
N PRO A 104 1.82 20.45 -4.57
CA PRO A 104 3.15 19.89 -4.86
C PRO A 104 3.29 18.41 -4.47
N THR A 105 3.60 17.57 -5.46
CA THR A 105 3.55 16.09 -5.44
C THR A 105 4.14 15.48 -4.16
N SER A 106 5.45 15.61 -3.93
CA SER A 106 6.08 14.92 -2.79
C SER A 106 5.64 15.43 -1.41
N LYS A 107 5.19 16.70 -1.30
CA LYS A 107 4.69 17.25 -0.03
C LYS A 107 3.29 16.76 0.31
N ASN A 108 2.48 16.44 -0.70
CA ASN A 108 1.13 15.90 -0.56
C ASN A 108 1.07 14.38 -0.75
N GLY A 109 2.21 13.74 -1.04
CA GLY A 109 2.38 12.29 -1.03
C GLY A 109 2.27 11.70 0.37
N ILE A 110 2.47 10.39 0.49
CA ILE A 110 2.46 9.69 1.78
C ILE A 110 3.87 9.71 2.35
N ASN A 111 4.17 10.70 3.19
CA ASN A 111 5.44 10.83 3.90
C ASN A 111 5.48 9.91 5.13
N PRO A 112 6.63 9.76 5.82
CA PRO A 112 6.72 8.89 6.98
C PRO A 112 5.70 9.27 8.07
N GLY A 113 4.98 8.27 8.56
CA GLY A 113 3.89 8.41 9.53
C GLY A 113 2.52 8.73 8.94
N GLU A 114 2.41 8.89 7.61
CA GLU A 114 1.16 9.22 6.93
C GLU A 114 0.52 8.00 6.24
N TRP A 115 -0.74 8.15 5.83
CA TRP A 115 -1.50 7.07 5.18
C TRP A 115 -2.50 7.57 4.13
N LEU A 116 -2.82 6.68 3.20
CA LEU A 116 -3.86 6.84 2.17
C LEU A 116 -4.73 5.58 2.14
N LYS A 117 -6.05 5.75 2.10
CA LYS A 117 -7.01 4.67 1.85
C LYS A 117 -7.70 4.89 0.50
N ILE A 118 -7.63 3.89 -0.37
CA ILE A 118 -8.42 3.83 -1.59
C ILE A 118 -9.43 2.70 -1.45
N THR A 119 -10.70 3.02 -1.56
CA THR A 119 -11.78 2.03 -1.53
C THR A 119 -12.30 1.80 -2.93
N PHE A 120 -12.39 0.55 -3.35
CA PHE A 120 -12.94 0.15 -4.63
C PHE A 120 -14.28 -0.57 -4.46
N ASN A 121 -15.16 -0.40 -5.45
CA ASN A 121 -16.21 -1.37 -5.70
C ASN A 121 -15.61 -2.55 -6.47
N LEU A 122 -16.01 -3.77 -6.11
CA LEU A 122 -15.65 -4.98 -6.82
C LEU A 122 -16.61 -5.25 -7.98
N ASN A 123 -16.15 -5.99 -8.98
CA ASN A 123 -16.99 -6.51 -10.05
C ASN A 123 -18.04 -7.50 -9.52
N ALA A 124 -19.13 -7.66 -10.26
CA ALA A 124 -20.21 -8.57 -9.85
C ALA A 124 -19.69 -10.02 -9.81
N GLY A 125 -19.93 -10.70 -8.69
CA GLY A 125 -19.43 -12.06 -8.45
C GLY A 125 -18.09 -12.13 -7.72
N GLU A 126 -17.36 -11.02 -7.64
CA GLU A 126 -16.12 -10.92 -6.88
C GLU A 126 -16.37 -10.56 -5.41
N ASN A 127 -15.46 -10.99 -4.56
CA ASN A 127 -15.51 -10.74 -3.12
C ASN A 127 -14.09 -10.52 -2.56
N PHE A 128 -14.01 -10.24 -1.26
CA PHE A 128 -12.73 -10.02 -0.59
C PHE A 128 -11.76 -11.19 -0.75
N ASP A 129 -12.23 -12.44 -0.66
CA ASP A 129 -11.38 -13.62 -0.82
C ASP A 129 -10.81 -13.74 -2.25
N SER A 130 -11.56 -13.33 -3.27
CA SER A 130 -11.04 -13.25 -4.64
C SER A 130 -9.86 -12.27 -4.73
N VAL A 131 -9.96 -11.11 -4.09
CA VAL A 131 -8.89 -10.10 -4.06
C VAL A 131 -7.64 -10.67 -3.41
N ILE A 132 -7.80 -11.29 -2.24
CA ILE A 132 -6.67 -11.91 -1.53
C ILE A 132 -6.01 -13.00 -2.39
N LYS A 133 -6.80 -13.87 -3.02
CA LYS A 133 -6.27 -14.93 -3.89
C LYS A 133 -5.46 -14.37 -5.05
N GLN A 134 -5.93 -13.32 -5.72
CA GLN A 134 -5.21 -12.74 -6.85
C GLN A 134 -3.93 -12.01 -6.44
N ILE A 135 -3.93 -11.34 -5.28
CA ILE A 135 -2.71 -10.73 -4.72
C ILE A 135 -1.68 -11.82 -4.39
N THR A 136 -2.09 -12.90 -3.71
CA THR A 136 -1.19 -14.01 -3.37
C THR A 136 -0.69 -14.77 -4.60
N ALA A 137 -1.48 -14.81 -5.68
CA ALA A 137 -1.08 -15.40 -6.95
C ALA A 137 -0.23 -14.47 -7.85
N ALA A 138 0.05 -13.23 -7.40
CA ALA A 138 0.65 -12.16 -8.21
C ALA A 138 -0.13 -11.81 -9.50
N SER A 139 -1.41 -12.18 -9.58
CA SER A 139 -2.28 -11.86 -10.72
C SER A 139 -2.82 -10.44 -10.64
N SER A 140 -3.03 -9.92 -9.43
CA SER A 140 -3.36 -8.52 -9.16
C SER A 140 -2.22 -7.91 -8.37
N ARG A 141 -1.52 -6.92 -8.96
CA ARG A 141 -0.31 -6.32 -8.38
C ARG A 141 -0.52 -4.84 -8.13
N ILE A 142 0.06 -4.37 -7.04
CA ILE A 142 0.01 -2.99 -6.61
C ILE A 142 1.42 -2.44 -6.72
N GLY A 143 1.56 -1.32 -7.42
CA GLY A 143 2.82 -0.62 -7.63
C GLY A 143 2.84 0.72 -6.89
N LEU A 144 4.02 1.11 -6.40
CA LEU A 144 4.28 2.43 -5.82
C LEU A 144 5.34 3.15 -6.63
N HIS A 145 5.16 4.45 -6.82
CA HIS A 145 6.24 5.35 -7.15
C HIS A 145 6.61 6.19 -5.93
N ILE A 146 7.87 6.10 -5.53
CA ILE A 146 8.41 6.70 -4.30
C ILE A 146 9.44 7.75 -4.70
N GLN A 147 9.30 8.96 -4.15
CA GLN A 147 10.16 10.10 -4.42
C GLN A 147 10.71 10.70 -3.11
N SER A 148 11.52 11.74 -3.25
CA SER A 148 12.14 12.46 -2.11
C SER A 148 12.98 11.54 -1.22
N LEU A 149 13.57 10.51 -1.80
CA LEU A 149 14.64 9.76 -1.16
C LEU A 149 15.88 10.65 -1.04
N PRO A 150 16.81 10.38 -0.09
CA PRO A 150 18.06 11.12 0.01
C PRO A 150 18.79 11.22 -1.33
N LYS A 151 19.38 12.40 -1.59
CA LYS A 151 20.00 12.78 -2.89
C LYS A 151 19.00 12.97 -4.03
N ASP A 152 17.74 13.24 -3.70
CA ASP A 152 16.65 13.45 -4.66
C ASP A 152 16.37 12.23 -5.57
N ASP A 153 16.68 11.03 -5.05
CA ASP A 153 16.42 9.77 -5.74
C ASP A 153 14.91 9.47 -5.79
N SER A 154 14.53 8.61 -6.74
CA SER A 154 13.18 8.03 -6.85
C SER A 154 13.28 6.56 -7.22
N VAL A 155 12.34 5.76 -6.73
CA VAL A 155 12.28 4.31 -6.95
C VAL A 155 10.85 3.85 -7.18
N SER A 156 10.72 2.62 -7.66
CA SER A 156 9.43 1.96 -7.81
C SER A 156 9.44 0.65 -7.04
N ALA A 157 8.30 0.33 -6.44
CA ALA A 157 8.12 -0.88 -5.66
C ALA A 157 6.84 -1.62 -6.06
N ILE A 158 6.79 -2.93 -5.82
CA ILE A 158 5.60 -3.76 -6.00
C ILE A 158 5.29 -4.52 -4.72
N ASN A 159 4.01 -4.79 -4.45
CA ASN A 159 3.64 -5.54 -3.26
C ASN A 159 4.15 -6.99 -3.33
N ASN A 160 4.48 -7.55 -2.18
CA ASN A 160 4.77 -8.96 -2.03
C ASN A 160 3.47 -9.79 -2.06
N THR A 161 3.61 -11.07 -2.39
CA THR A 161 2.48 -12.03 -2.47
C THR A 161 2.17 -12.70 -1.14
N THR A 162 3.11 -12.65 -0.19
CA THR A 162 2.96 -13.20 1.16
C THR A 162 2.53 -12.09 2.10
N CYS A 163 1.49 -12.36 2.89
CA CYS A 163 1.12 -11.43 3.95
C CYS A 163 2.15 -11.42 5.07
N VAL A 164 2.31 -10.26 5.70
CA VAL A 164 3.13 -10.12 6.91
C VAL A 164 2.36 -10.72 8.08
N PRO A 165 2.94 -11.67 8.83
CA PRO A 165 2.35 -12.14 10.07
C PRO A 165 2.30 -10.96 11.05
N GLU A 166 1.14 -10.64 11.60
CA GLU A 166 1.06 -9.61 12.64
C GLU A 166 2.02 -9.97 13.79
N PRO A 167 2.89 -9.04 14.23
CA PRO A 167 3.83 -9.34 15.30
C PRO A 167 3.06 -9.84 16.53
N ALA A 168 3.40 -11.03 17.00
CA ALA A 168 2.81 -11.67 18.19
C ALA A 168 2.87 -10.79 19.46
N THR A 169 3.60 -9.68 19.42
CA THR A 169 3.67 -8.63 20.44
C THR A 169 2.29 -8.07 20.84
N VAL A 170 1.33 -7.98 19.92
CA VAL A 170 -0.04 -7.51 20.26
C VAL A 170 -0.76 -8.50 21.19
N ALA A 171 -0.47 -9.81 21.08
CA ALA A 171 -1.05 -10.83 21.96
C ALA A 171 -0.44 -10.82 23.39
N ILE A 172 0.79 -10.36 23.56
CA ILE A 172 1.44 -10.28 24.89
C ILE A 172 0.94 -9.06 25.68
N LEU A 173 0.59 -7.96 24.99
CA LEU A 173 0.05 -6.76 25.63
C LEU A 173 -1.40 -6.96 26.12
N SER A 174 -2.20 -7.79 25.47
CA SER A 174 -3.56 -8.13 25.94
C SER A 174 -3.56 -9.07 27.16
N LEU A 175 -2.56 -9.94 27.30
CA LEU A 175 -2.40 -10.81 28.48
C LEU A 175 -1.85 -10.07 29.71
N SER A 176 -1.01 -9.05 29.50
CA SER A 176 -0.45 -8.25 30.60
C SER A 176 -1.48 -7.32 31.26
N GLY A 177 -2.51 -6.88 30.51
CA GLY A 177 -3.61 -6.06 31.03
C GLY A 177 -4.56 -6.81 31.98
N LEU A 178 -4.73 -8.13 31.81
CA LEU A 178 -5.62 -8.95 32.63
C LEU A 178 -5.06 -9.28 34.02
N LEU A 179 -3.74 -9.31 34.20
CA LEU A 179 -3.10 -9.59 35.49
C LEU A 179 -3.10 -8.37 36.44
N ALA A 180 -3.29 -7.15 35.93
CA ALA A 180 -3.27 -5.93 36.74
C ALA A 180 -4.57 -5.67 37.53
N ILE A 181 -5.67 -6.36 37.22
CA ILE A 181 -6.99 -6.12 37.85
C ILE A 181 -7.16 -6.86 39.18
N TRP A 182 -6.27 -7.79 39.54
CA TRP A 182 -6.45 -8.64 40.72
C TRP A 182 -5.88 -8.09 42.04
N LYS A 183 -5.55 -6.79 42.14
CA LYS A 183 -4.95 -6.23 43.37
C LYS A 183 -5.59 -4.95 43.93
N ARG A 184 -6.88 -4.70 43.68
CA ARG A 184 -7.64 -3.67 44.42
C ARG A 184 -9.01 -4.17 44.89
N ARG A 185 -9.00 -4.97 45.95
CA ARG A 185 -10.09 -5.07 46.93
C ARG A 185 -9.49 -5.23 48.33
N LYS A 186 -9.36 -4.12 49.06
CA LYS A 186 -9.41 -4.00 50.51
C LYS A 186 -9.94 -2.62 50.84
#